data_AF-A0A4R8SCV2-F1
#
_entry.id   AF-A0A4R8SCV2-F1
#
_cell.length_a   1.000
_cell.length_b   1.000
_cell.length_c   1.000
_cell.angle_alpha   90.00
_cell.angle_beta   90.00
_cell.angle_gamma   90.00
#
_symmetry.space_group_name_H-M   'P 1'
#
loop_
_entity.id
_entity.type
_entity.pdbx_description
1 polymer ?
#
loop_
_entity_poly.entity_id
_entity_poly.type
_entity_poly.pdbx_seq_one_letter_code
_entity_poly.pdbx_strand_id
1 'polypeptide(L)'
;MKWFSRRRSERPEPVQLSPEATSVVDQLVDHHHDREWPTAIGWYLPDEEPPWDALDELRRHGYCETRRDGDEIEVDFTDLGRSTFA
;
A
#
# COMPACT_ATOMS: atom_id res chain seq x y z
N MET A 1 -20.31 36.39 15.44
CA MET A 1 -19.10 35.64 15.88
C MET A 1 -18.62 34.74 14.75
N LYS A 2 -17.40 34.95 14.24
CA LYS A 2 -16.77 34.07 13.25
C LYS A 2 -15.99 32.99 14.00
N TRP A 3 -16.56 31.80 14.13
CA TRP A 3 -15.86 30.68 14.75
C TRP A 3 -14.94 29.99 13.74
N PHE A 4 -13.65 30.20 13.96
CA PHE A 4 -12.51 29.32 13.66
C PHE A 4 -12.58 28.51 12.36
N SER A 5 -11.97 29.05 11.31
CA SER A 5 -11.32 28.24 10.27
C SER A 5 -10.28 27.36 10.95
N ARG A 6 -10.67 26.12 11.30
CA ARG A 6 -9.72 25.06 11.60
C ARG A 6 -8.84 24.93 10.37
N ARG A 7 -7.61 25.44 10.50
CA ARG A 7 -6.45 25.08 9.71
C ARG A 7 -6.39 23.56 9.75
N ARG A 8 -7.04 22.91 8.79
CA ARG A 8 -7.01 21.47 8.61
C ARG A 8 -5.55 21.20 8.30
N SER A 9 -4.87 20.56 9.26
CA SER A 9 -3.52 20.08 9.07
C SER A 9 -3.40 19.52 7.66
N GLU A 10 -2.39 19.97 6.95
CA GLU A 10 -1.90 19.41 5.70
C GLU A 10 -1.41 17.99 6.01
N ARG A 11 -2.31 17.08 6.41
CA ARG A 11 -2.08 15.66 6.22
C ARG A 11 -2.05 15.53 4.71
N PRO A 12 -0.94 15.07 4.10
CA PRO A 12 -0.92 14.82 2.67
C PRO A 12 -2.15 13.98 2.37
N GLU A 13 -3.04 14.51 1.52
CA GLU A 13 -4.22 13.74 1.14
C GLU A 13 -3.70 12.43 0.55
N PRO A 14 -4.21 11.26 1.00
CA PRO A 14 -3.82 10.01 0.40
C PRO A 14 -4.04 10.15 -1.10
N VAL A 15 -3.00 9.89 -1.88
CA VAL A 15 -3.08 10.05 -3.33
C VAL A 15 -4.29 9.26 -3.82
N GLN A 16 -5.09 9.86 -4.72
CA GLN A 16 -6.19 9.14 -5.34
C GLN A 16 -5.60 8.00 -6.17
N LEU A 17 -5.67 6.80 -5.62
CA LEU A 17 -5.18 5.58 -6.25
C LEU A 17 -6.18 5.08 -7.31
N SER A 18 -5.67 4.42 -8.34
CA SER A 18 -6.50 3.65 -9.26
C SER A 18 -7.31 2.57 -8.52
N PRO A 19 -8.46 2.13 -9.06
CA PRO A 19 -9.27 1.08 -8.44
C PRO A 19 -8.50 -0.23 -8.24
N GLU A 20 -7.59 -0.57 -9.16
CA GLU A 20 -6.72 -1.74 -9.03
C GLU A 20 -5.69 -1.57 -7.90
N ALA A 21 -5.04 -0.41 -7.81
CA ALA A 21 -4.13 -0.08 -6.71
C ALA A 21 -4.82 -0.07 -5.35
N THR A 22 -6.07 0.42 -5.30
CA THR A 22 -6.90 0.38 -4.10
C THR A 22 -7.21 -1.06 -3.68
N SER A 23 -7.56 -1.93 -4.63
CA SER A 23 -7.83 -3.35 -4.38
C SER A 23 -6.58 -4.10 -3.90
N VAL A 24 -5.40 -3.77 -4.42
CA VAL A 24 -4.11 -4.32 -3.96
C VAL A 24 -3.82 -3.89 -2.52
N VAL A 25 -4.00 -2.61 -2.19
CA VAL A 25 -3.80 -2.07 -0.83
C VAL A 25 -4.75 -2.74 0.16
N ASP A 26 -6.04 -2.86 -0.17
CA ASP A 26 -7.03 -3.47 0.71
C ASP A 26 -6.67 -4.92 1.07
N GLN A 27 -6.24 -5.70 0.08
CA GLN A 27 -5.74 -7.07 0.30
C GLN A 27 -4.45 -7.10 1.13
N LEU A 28 -3.53 -6.16 0.92
CA LEU A 28 -2.30 -6.07 1.71
C LEU A 28 -2.58 -5.71 3.17
N VAL A 29 -3.53 -4.81 3.42
CA VAL A 29 -3.97 -4.42 4.78
C VAL A 29 -4.63 -5.60 5.48
N ASP A 30 -5.55 -6.29 4.81
CA ASP A 30 -6.22 -7.48 5.35
C ASP A 30 -5.18 -8.55 5.74
N HIS A 31 -4.22 -8.81 4.87
CA HIS A 31 -3.12 -9.74 5.12
C HIS A 31 -2.20 -9.32 6.27
N HIS A 32 -1.92 -8.03 6.42
CA HIS A 32 -1.13 -7.51 7.54
C HIS A 32 -1.92 -7.54 8.87
N HIS A 33 -3.25 -7.41 8.81
CA HIS A 33 -4.13 -7.54 9.97
C HIS A 33 -4.26 -8.99 10.45
N ASP A 34 -4.20 -9.97 9.55
CA ASP A 34 -4.26 -11.40 9.88
C ASP A 34 -2.91 -11.97 10.39
N ARG A 35 -1.80 -11.32 10.04
CA ARG A 35 -0.46 -11.78 10.45
C ARG A 35 -0.18 -11.51 11.94
N GLU A 36 -0.29 -12.56 12.75
CA GLU A 36 0.23 -12.61 14.13
C GLU A 36 1.77 -12.52 14.23
N TRP A 37 2.50 -12.52 13.09
CA TRP A 37 3.97 -12.60 13.03
C TRP A 37 4.61 -11.41 12.29
N PRO A 38 5.51 -10.65 12.93
CA PRO A 38 6.06 -9.39 12.41
C PRO A 38 7.14 -9.53 11.32
N THR A 39 7.51 -10.76 10.92
CA THR A 39 8.70 -11.01 10.08
C THR A 39 8.40 -11.56 8.69
N ALA A 40 7.14 -11.90 8.38
CA ALA A 40 6.79 -12.29 7.03
C ALA A 40 6.75 -11.01 6.19
N ILE A 41 7.70 -10.88 5.26
CA ILE A 41 7.69 -9.85 4.23
C ILE A 41 6.62 -10.27 3.23
N GLY A 42 5.76 -9.33 2.86
CA GLY A 42 5.01 -9.27 1.62
C GLY A 42 3.91 -10.28 1.35
N TRP A 43 2.86 -9.79 0.71
CA TRP A 43 1.88 -10.59 0.00
C TRP A 43 2.54 -11.18 -1.26
N TYR A 44 2.34 -12.48 -1.51
CA TYR A 44 2.91 -13.15 -2.68
C TYR A 44 1.90 -13.14 -3.82
N LEU A 45 2.28 -12.52 -4.93
CA LEU A 45 1.54 -12.50 -6.18
C LEU A 45 2.16 -13.49 -7.17
N PRO A 46 1.34 -14.29 -7.89
CA PRO A 46 1.85 -15.10 -9.00
C PRO A 46 2.42 -14.19 -10.10
N ASP A 47 3.62 -14.49 -10.61
CA ASP A 47 4.30 -13.72 -11.67
C ASP A 47 3.61 -13.83 -13.05
N GLU A 48 2.61 -14.73 -13.19
CA GLU A 48 1.94 -15.02 -14.46
C GLU A 48 1.16 -13.81 -15.01
N GLU A 49 0.41 -13.08 -14.17
CA GLU A 49 -0.27 -11.81 -14.50
C GLU A 49 -0.54 -10.98 -13.22
N PRO A 50 0.52 -10.44 -12.58
CA PRO A 50 0.34 -9.53 -11.45
C PRO A 50 -0.15 -8.17 -11.97
N PRO A 51 -0.87 -7.38 -11.14
CA PRO A 51 -1.34 -6.05 -11.50
C PRO A 51 -0.18 -5.05 -11.50
N TRP A 52 0.71 -5.17 -12.49
CA TRP A 52 1.97 -4.39 -12.60
C TRP A 52 1.73 -2.88 -12.58
N ASP A 53 0.69 -2.40 -13.27
CA ASP A 53 0.33 -0.97 -13.28
C ASP A 53 -0.02 -0.47 -11.87
N ALA A 54 -0.80 -1.25 -11.11
CA ALA A 54 -1.13 -0.92 -9.74
C ALA A 54 0.09 -0.96 -8.80
N LEU A 55 0.95 -1.95 -8.96
CA LEU A 55 2.19 -2.06 -8.18
C LEU A 55 3.16 -0.92 -8.51
N ASP A 56 3.29 -0.54 -9.78
CA ASP A 56 4.12 0.58 -10.20
C ASP A 56 3.58 1.91 -9.68
N GLU A 57 2.26 2.11 -9.68
CA GLU A 57 1.60 3.26 -9.08
C GLU A 57 1.90 3.35 -7.58
N LEU A 58 1.68 2.27 -6.83
CA LEU A 58 1.96 2.21 -5.39
C LEU A 58 3.44 2.44 -5.08
N ARG A 59 4.33 1.90 -5.91
CA ARG A 59 5.77 2.11 -5.80
C ARG A 59 6.20 3.54 -6.12
N ARG A 60 5.61 4.18 -7.13
CA ARG A 60 5.85 5.61 -7.47
C ARG A 60 5.44 6.52 -6.33
N HIS A 61 4.37 6.19 -5.63
CA HIS A 61 3.93 6.93 -4.45
C HIS A 61 4.71 6.57 -3.18
N GLY A 62 5.58 5.56 -3.27
CA GLY A 62 6.40 5.11 -2.15
C GLY A 62 5.61 4.36 -1.09
N TYR A 63 4.41 3.85 -1.41
CA TYR A 63 3.57 3.10 -0.48
C TYR A 63 3.96 1.62 -0.40
N CYS A 64 4.38 1.03 -1.52
CA CYS A 64 4.78 -0.39 -1.55
C CYS A 64 6.16 -0.57 -2.18
N GLU A 65 6.83 -1.64 -1.76
CA GLU A 65 8.01 -2.19 -2.40
C GLU A 65 7.70 -3.59 -2.95
N THR A 66 8.27 -3.92 -4.11
CA THR A 66 8.12 -5.22 -4.75
C THR A 66 9.48 -5.88 -4.90
N ARG A 67 9.55 -7.17 -4.58
CA ARG A 67 10.72 -8.01 -4.73
C ARG A 67 10.34 -9.25 -5.51
N ARG A 68 11.13 -9.56 -6.55
CA ARG A 68 10.95 -10.80 -7.30
C ARG A 68 11.72 -11.92 -6.61
N ASP A 69 11.03 -13.01 -6.30
CA ASP A 69 11.61 -14.24 -5.76
C ASP A 69 11.19 -15.41 -6.64
N GLY A 70 12.08 -15.84 -7.54
CA GLY A 70 11.76 -16.88 -8.53
C GLY A 70 10.60 -16.48 -9.47
N ASP A 71 9.54 -17.27 -9.42
CA ASP A 71 8.28 -17.11 -10.16
C ASP A 71 7.18 -16.39 -9.33
N GLU A 72 7.55 -15.82 -8.18
CA GLU A 72 6.65 -15.10 -7.30
C GLU A 72 7.13 -13.65 -7.11
N ILE A 73 6.17 -12.75 -6.90
CA ILE A 73 6.45 -11.36 -6.57
C ILE A 73 5.96 -11.11 -5.17
N GLU A 74 6.90 -10.83 -4.29
CA GLU A 74 6.66 -10.41 -2.92
C GLU A 74 6.40 -8.90 -2.90
N VAL A 75 5.28 -8.48 -2.31
CA VAL A 75 4.86 -7.08 -2.22
C VAL A 75 4.62 -6.69 -0.78
N ASP A 76 5.37 -5.73 -0.26
CA ASP A 76 5.25 -5.27 1.12
C ASP A 76 5.03 -3.75 1.21
N PHE A 77 4.43 -3.30 2.32
CA PHE A 77 4.31 -1.88 2.59
C PHE A 77 5.66 -1.31 3.06
N THR A 78 6.03 -0.17 2.49
CA THR A 78 7.10 0.67 3.03
C THR A 78 6.67 1.28 4.38
N ASP A 79 7.59 1.92 5.11
CA ASP A 79 7.22 2.70 6.30
C ASP A 79 6.11 3.74 6.03
N LEU A 80 6.12 4.35 4.83
CA LEU A 80 5.09 5.31 4.43
C LEU A 80 3.75 4.61 4.15
N GLY A 81 3.77 3.48 3.44
CA GLY A 81 2.58 2.67 3.20
C GLY A 81 1.95 2.20 4.50
N ARG A 82 2.76 1.69 5.43
CA ARG A 82 2.32 1.26 6.75
C ARG A 82 1.69 2.42 7.53
N SER A 83 2.36 3.57 7.61
CA SER A 83 1.78 4.74 8.31
C SER A 83 0.51 5.30 7.66
N THR A 84 0.25 4.97 6.39
CA THR A 84 -0.90 5.50 5.63
C THR A 84 -2.08 4.53 5.65
N PHE A 85 -1.82 3.22 5.57
CA PHE A 85 -2.82 2.18 5.31
C PHE A 85 -2.86 1.04 6.35
N ALA A 86 -1.77 0.78 7.09
CA ALA A 86 -1.67 -0.27 8.12
C ALA A 86 -1.80 0.30 9.55
#